data_AF-A0A8J3W3Y7-F1
#
_entry.id   AF-A0A8J3W3Y7-F1
#
_cell.length_a   1.000
_cell.length_b   1.000
_cell.length_c   1.000
_cell.angle_alpha   90.00
_cell.angle_beta   90.00
_cell.angle_gamma   90.00
#
_symmetry.space_group_name_H-M   'P 1'
#
loop_
_entity.id
_entity.type
_entity.pdbx_description
1 polymer ?
#
loop_
_entity_poly.entity_id
_entity_poly.type
_entity_poly.pdbx_seq_one_letter_code
_entity_poly.pdbx_strand_id
1 'polypeptide(L)'
;MKGPYQVYFERARVPIVAVDGLGRIRESNPAFHAALGRDGAALLGRPAEELLAPGEREAQWPHWRLLATGRLDAYRTWMRLLRGDGTVIVARVSASVEPRRNGLPWRAVAVLEEVAPEAPALSLLQREVLRLVAAGASNREIARRLYVTRQAVDYHLARLRAKLGAGSRSALVGRAFVLGVFVHDVWPPTFCPARTGGRTGERSGDRSGPGGSDDPGRSDGSDGSDGPRGSRGPDGSDGPDGSDGPRGPGGPYSTPRN
;
A
#
# COMPACT_ATOMS: atom_id res chain seq x y z
N MET A 1 -3.87 -46.01 1.26
CA MET A 1 -2.61 -45.59 0.61
C MET A 1 -2.74 -44.14 0.18
N LYS A 2 -1.82 -43.25 0.58
CA LYS A 2 -1.77 -41.88 0.03
C LYS A 2 -1.39 -41.98 -1.46
N GLY A 3 -2.05 -41.23 -2.33
CA GLY A 3 -1.73 -41.24 -3.76
C GLY A 3 -0.33 -40.68 -4.05
N PRO A 4 0.29 -41.01 -5.21
CA PRO A 4 1.64 -40.55 -5.56
C PRO A 4 1.80 -39.03 -5.51
N TYR A 5 0.75 -38.28 -5.88
CA TYR A 5 0.69 -36.82 -5.76
C TYR A 5 0.92 -36.31 -4.33
N GLN A 6 0.37 -37.00 -3.33
CA GLN A 6 0.43 -36.57 -1.94
C GLN A 6 1.84 -36.73 -1.35
N VAL A 7 2.61 -37.70 -1.84
CA VAL A 7 4.02 -37.89 -1.44
C VAL A 7 4.89 -36.74 -1.97
N TYR A 8 4.70 -36.33 -3.22
CA TYR A 8 5.43 -35.18 -3.79
C TYR A 8 5.04 -33.87 -3.10
N PHE A 9 3.76 -33.66 -2.85
CA PHE A 9 3.25 -32.50 -2.14
C PHE A 9 3.85 -32.36 -0.73
N GLU A 10 3.91 -33.45 0.04
CA GLU A 10 4.46 -33.46 1.41
C GLU A 10 5.97 -33.25 1.47
N ARG A 11 6.72 -33.72 0.46
CA ARG A 11 8.19 -33.62 0.42
C ARG A 11 8.71 -32.37 -0.29
N ALA A 12 7.86 -31.65 -1.01
CA ALA A 12 8.25 -30.43 -1.71
C ALA A 12 8.76 -29.38 -0.71
N ARG A 13 9.95 -28.84 -0.98
CA ARG A 13 10.54 -27.73 -0.21
C ARG A 13 10.01 -26.36 -0.60
N VAL A 14 9.17 -26.31 -1.63
CA VAL A 14 8.48 -25.10 -2.05
C VAL A 14 7.16 -25.04 -1.29
N PRO A 15 6.83 -23.92 -0.64
CA PRO A 15 5.51 -23.72 -0.03
C PRO A 15 4.38 -23.86 -1.06
N ILE A 16 3.46 -24.78 -0.79
CA ILE A 16 2.28 -25.01 -1.62
C ILE A 16 1.05 -25.02 -0.73
N VAL A 17 0.03 -24.28 -1.12
CA VAL A 17 -1.30 -24.27 -0.51
C VAL A 17 -2.33 -24.45 -1.59
N ALA A 18 -3.48 -24.97 -1.24
CA ALA A 18 -4.58 -24.97 -2.14
C ALA A 18 -5.91 -24.72 -1.45
N VAL A 19 -6.77 -24.04 -2.20
CA VAL A 19 -8.02 -23.49 -1.73
C VAL A 19 -9.16 -23.96 -2.61
N ASP A 20 -10.33 -24.16 -2.02
CA ASP A 20 -11.55 -24.41 -2.79
C ASP A 20 -12.10 -23.12 -3.42
N GLY A 21 -13.18 -23.23 -4.21
CA GLY A 21 -13.83 -22.09 -4.85
C GLY A 21 -14.42 -21.05 -3.88
N LEU A 22 -14.49 -21.35 -2.57
CA LEU A 22 -14.86 -20.39 -1.52
C LEU A 22 -13.62 -19.72 -0.89
N GLY A 23 -12.42 -20.02 -1.38
CA GLY A 23 -11.16 -19.50 -0.85
C GLY A 23 -10.72 -20.17 0.45
N ARG A 24 -11.31 -21.31 0.83
CA ARG A 24 -10.92 -22.03 2.07
C ARG A 24 -9.78 -22.99 1.81
N ILE A 25 -8.80 -22.99 2.70
CA ILE A 25 -7.63 -23.86 2.62
C ILE A 25 -8.08 -25.31 2.79
N ARG A 26 -7.78 -26.15 1.81
CA ARG A 26 -8.08 -27.59 1.84
C ARG A 26 -6.82 -28.42 2.03
N GLU A 27 -5.70 -27.96 1.50
CA GLU A 27 -4.43 -28.64 1.63
C GLU A 27 -3.31 -27.60 1.70
N SER A 28 -2.30 -27.87 2.51
CA SER A 28 -1.06 -27.09 2.58
C SER A 28 0.07 -28.02 2.97
N ASN A 29 1.27 -27.80 2.42
CA ASN A 29 2.41 -28.66 2.69
C ASN A 29 3.28 -28.14 3.86
N PRO A 30 4.17 -28.97 4.42
CA PRO A 30 5.04 -28.55 5.52
C PRO A 30 5.90 -27.32 5.20
N ALA A 31 6.33 -27.16 3.95
CA ALA A 31 7.07 -25.96 3.53
C ALA A 31 6.23 -24.69 3.66
N PHE A 32 4.91 -24.75 3.40
CA PHE A 32 3.97 -23.65 3.60
C PHE A 32 3.78 -23.32 5.08
N HIS A 33 3.68 -24.35 5.93
CA HIS A 33 3.60 -24.19 7.39
C HIS A 33 4.83 -23.48 7.93
N ALA A 34 6.02 -23.92 7.51
CA ALA A 34 7.30 -23.31 7.89
C ALA A 34 7.43 -21.87 7.36
N ALA A 35 7.02 -21.62 6.11
CA ALA A 35 7.09 -20.28 5.51
C ALA A 35 6.19 -19.26 6.22
N LEU A 36 5.03 -19.69 6.73
CA LEU A 36 4.11 -18.83 7.47
C LEU A 36 4.25 -18.90 9.00
N GLY A 37 5.06 -19.82 9.53
CA GLY A 37 5.13 -20.06 10.97
C GLY A 37 3.77 -20.41 11.58
N ARG A 38 2.96 -21.20 10.87
CA ARG A 38 1.60 -21.60 11.28
C ARG A 38 1.47 -23.12 11.24
N ASP A 39 0.71 -23.66 12.19
CA ASP A 39 0.38 -25.09 12.22
C ASP A 39 -0.60 -25.45 11.08
N GLY A 40 -0.29 -26.52 10.36
CA GLY A 40 -1.12 -27.03 9.27
C GLY A 40 -2.52 -27.43 9.70
N ALA A 41 -2.68 -28.00 10.90
CA ALA A 41 -4.00 -28.38 11.41
C ALA A 41 -4.88 -27.14 11.65
N ALA A 42 -4.28 -26.04 12.12
CA ALA A 42 -4.98 -24.77 12.33
C ALA A 42 -5.36 -24.05 11.03
N LEU A 43 -4.68 -24.36 9.91
CA LEU A 43 -4.96 -23.76 8.60
C LEU A 43 -6.12 -24.44 7.87
N LEU A 44 -6.39 -25.71 8.14
CA LEU A 44 -7.39 -26.48 7.41
C LEU A 44 -8.80 -25.88 7.60
N GLY A 45 -9.49 -25.59 6.49
CA GLY A 45 -10.83 -25.00 6.47
C GLY A 45 -10.89 -23.49 6.75
N ARG A 46 -9.77 -22.86 7.17
CA ARG A 46 -9.68 -21.41 7.33
C ARG A 46 -9.73 -20.73 5.95
N PRO A 47 -10.32 -19.53 5.87
CA PRO A 47 -10.28 -18.75 4.64
C PRO A 47 -8.86 -18.22 4.42
N ALA A 48 -8.32 -18.39 3.21
CA ALA A 48 -6.96 -17.98 2.88
C ALA A 48 -6.76 -16.45 2.92
N GLU A 49 -7.85 -15.68 2.87
CA GLU A 49 -7.81 -14.22 3.02
C GLU A 49 -7.31 -13.77 4.40
N GLU A 50 -7.43 -14.60 5.44
CA GLU A 50 -6.85 -14.31 6.76
C GLU A 50 -5.32 -14.37 6.76
N LEU A 51 -4.73 -15.02 5.76
CA LEU A 51 -3.29 -15.03 5.56
C LEU A 51 -2.82 -13.80 4.80
N LEU A 52 -3.70 -12.95 4.31
CA LEU A 52 -3.33 -11.76 3.55
C LEU A 52 -3.19 -10.56 4.49
N ALA A 53 -2.19 -9.72 4.24
CA ALA A 53 -2.06 -8.45 4.96
C ALA A 53 -3.25 -7.51 4.62
N PRO A 54 -3.59 -6.55 5.50
CA PRO A 54 -4.65 -5.58 5.22
C PRO A 54 -4.45 -4.87 3.86
N GLY A 55 -5.54 -4.72 3.09
CA GLY A 55 -5.56 -4.12 1.77
C GLY A 55 -5.15 -5.05 0.61
N GLU A 56 -4.57 -6.21 0.92
CA GLU A 56 -4.10 -7.16 -0.10
C GLU A 56 -5.28 -7.91 -0.74
N ARG A 57 -6.34 -8.18 0.03
CA ARG A 57 -7.55 -8.85 -0.46
C ARG A 57 -8.21 -8.07 -1.60
N GLU A 58 -8.37 -6.77 -1.43
CA GLU A 58 -8.96 -5.86 -2.41
C GLU A 58 -8.12 -5.81 -3.69
N ALA A 59 -6.79 -5.81 -3.56
CA ALA A 59 -5.87 -5.80 -4.68
C ALA A 59 -5.93 -7.10 -5.51
N GLN A 60 -6.18 -8.25 -4.86
CA GLN A 60 -6.13 -9.57 -5.49
C GLN A 60 -7.49 -10.04 -6.03
N TRP A 61 -8.59 -9.44 -5.55
CA TRP A 61 -9.96 -9.79 -5.94
C TRP A 61 -10.21 -9.86 -7.47
N PRO A 62 -9.74 -8.92 -8.30
CA PRO A 62 -9.96 -8.99 -9.75
C PRO A 62 -9.37 -10.26 -10.38
N HIS A 63 -8.18 -10.66 -9.96
CA HIS A 63 -7.48 -11.83 -10.47
C HIS A 63 -8.15 -13.12 -10.00
N TRP A 64 -8.58 -13.16 -8.74
CA TRP A 64 -9.36 -14.27 -8.19
C TRP A 64 -10.64 -14.51 -9.00
N ARG A 65 -11.37 -13.45 -9.36
CA ARG A 65 -12.59 -13.56 -10.17
C ARG A 65 -12.32 -14.11 -11.58
N LEU A 66 -11.19 -13.74 -12.19
CA LEU A 66 -10.79 -14.24 -13.51
C LEU A 66 -10.40 -15.72 -13.47
N LEU A 67 -9.65 -16.15 -12.46
CA LEU A 67 -9.36 -17.57 -12.20
C LEU A 67 -10.65 -18.35 -11.96
N ALA A 68 -11.53 -17.84 -11.10
CA ALA A 68 -12.78 -18.49 -10.71
C ALA A 68 -13.76 -18.73 -11.87
N THR A 69 -13.68 -17.89 -12.89
CA THR A 69 -14.52 -17.98 -14.10
C THR A 69 -13.84 -18.75 -15.23
N GLY A 70 -12.65 -19.31 -15.00
CA GLY A 70 -11.88 -20.03 -16.02
C GLY A 70 -11.36 -19.13 -17.14
N ARG A 71 -11.33 -17.80 -16.93
CA ARG A 71 -10.77 -16.85 -17.90
C ARG A 71 -9.25 -16.73 -17.81
N LEU A 72 -8.67 -17.24 -16.73
CA LEU A 72 -7.23 -17.43 -16.55
C LEU A 72 -6.99 -18.86 -16.06
N ASP A 73 -6.05 -19.56 -16.69
CA ASP A 73 -5.60 -20.88 -16.23
C ASP A 73 -4.61 -20.77 -15.07
N ALA A 74 -3.80 -19.71 -15.10
CA ALA A 74 -2.84 -19.37 -14.06
C ALA A 74 -2.60 -17.86 -13.98
N TYR A 75 -2.19 -17.40 -12.80
CA TYR A 75 -1.81 -16.02 -12.52
C TYR A 75 -0.64 -16.00 -11.53
N ARG A 76 0.36 -15.15 -11.79
CA ARG A 76 1.55 -14.99 -10.94
C ARG A 76 1.63 -13.55 -10.44
N THR A 77 1.86 -13.37 -9.14
CA THR A 77 1.88 -12.06 -8.50
C THR A 77 2.75 -12.02 -7.26
N TRP A 78 2.94 -10.84 -6.69
CA TRP A 78 3.50 -10.67 -5.36
C TRP A 78 2.35 -10.44 -4.38
N MET A 79 2.34 -11.18 -3.26
CA MET A 79 1.34 -11.05 -2.21
C MET A 79 2.00 -10.77 -0.87
N ARG A 80 1.41 -9.88 -0.08
CA ARG A 80 1.75 -9.69 1.33
C ARG A 80 0.98 -10.68 2.20
N LEU A 81 1.71 -11.54 2.90
CA LEU A 81 1.16 -12.60 3.73
C LEU A 81 1.48 -12.38 5.21
N LEU A 82 0.53 -12.72 6.09
CA LEU A 82 0.65 -12.67 7.54
C LEU A 82 1.15 -14.02 8.08
N ARG A 83 2.26 -13.98 8.80
CA ARG A 83 2.74 -15.12 9.60
C ARG A 83 1.88 -15.34 10.85
N GLY A 84 2.11 -16.46 11.53
CA GLY A 84 1.47 -16.79 12.81
C GLY A 84 1.86 -15.83 13.94
N ASP A 85 3.06 -15.26 13.88
CA ASP A 85 3.57 -14.25 14.82
C ASP A 85 3.13 -12.81 14.48
N GLY A 86 2.31 -12.62 13.44
CA GLY A 86 1.83 -11.32 12.98
C GLY A 86 2.79 -10.57 12.06
N THR A 87 3.99 -11.10 11.78
CA THR A 87 4.92 -10.49 10.82
C THR A 87 4.38 -10.59 9.40
N VAL A 88 4.60 -9.55 8.59
CA VAL A 88 4.24 -9.55 7.17
C VAL A 88 5.43 -10.00 6.35
N ILE A 89 5.24 -11.00 5.50
CA ILE A 89 6.20 -11.41 4.48
C ILE A 89 5.66 -11.08 3.10
N VAL A 90 6.56 -10.84 2.15
CA VAL A 90 6.18 -10.67 0.73
C VAL A 90 6.59 -11.94 0.01
N ALA A 91 5.63 -12.61 -0.61
CA ALA A 91 5.85 -13.85 -1.33
C ALA A 91 5.46 -13.70 -2.81
N ARG A 92 6.29 -14.24 -3.71
CA ARG A 92 5.84 -14.44 -5.10
C ARG A 92 4.92 -15.65 -5.16
N VAL A 93 3.66 -15.43 -5.50
CA VAL A 93 2.60 -16.43 -5.56
C VAL A 93 2.24 -16.72 -7.00
N SER A 94 2.31 -17.99 -7.37
CA SER A 94 1.74 -18.53 -8.61
C SER A 94 0.51 -19.34 -8.28
N ALA A 95 -0.67 -18.87 -8.70
CA ALA A 95 -1.93 -19.55 -8.53
C ALA A 95 -2.42 -20.11 -9.87
N SER A 96 -2.85 -21.37 -9.88
CA SER A 96 -3.47 -22.02 -11.05
C SER A 96 -4.75 -22.71 -10.66
N VAL A 97 -5.71 -22.75 -11.58
CA VAL A 97 -6.99 -23.42 -11.35
C VAL A 97 -6.92 -24.86 -11.85
N GLU A 98 -7.30 -25.80 -11.00
CA GLU A 98 -7.49 -27.20 -11.34
C GLU A 98 -8.99 -27.50 -11.41
N PRO A 99 -9.51 -27.94 -12.57
CA PRO A 99 -10.87 -28.44 -12.69
C PRO A 99 -11.01 -29.74 -11.90
N ARG A 100 -12.02 -29.85 -11.02
CA ARG A 100 -12.36 -31.14 -10.41
C ARG A 100 -13.18 -31.99 -11.39
N ARG A 101 -12.77 -33.25 -11.59
CA ARG A 101 -13.46 -34.22 -12.47
C ARG A 101 -14.86 -34.67 -11.98
N ASN A 102 -15.37 -34.19 -10.84
CA ASN A 102 -16.50 -34.80 -10.14
C ASN A 102 -17.61 -33.80 -9.75
N GLY A 103 -17.81 -32.70 -10.49
CA GLY A 103 -18.97 -31.80 -10.33
C GLY A 103 -18.95 -30.84 -9.12
N LEU A 104 -17.89 -30.85 -8.30
CA LEU A 104 -17.62 -29.81 -7.29
C LEU A 104 -16.87 -28.63 -7.93
N PRO A 105 -16.96 -27.41 -7.36
CA PRO A 105 -16.25 -26.25 -7.89
C PRO A 105 -14.74 -26.51 -8.00
N TRP A 106 -14.13 -25.83 -8.97
CA TRP A 106 -12.70 -25.79 -9.22
C TRP A 106 -11.89 -25.50 -7.94
N ARG A 107 -10.62 -25.89 -7.94
CA ARG A 107 -9.65 -25.64 -6.87
C ARG A 107 -8.57 -24.71 -7.39
N ALA A 108 -8.08 -23.77 -6.59
CA ALA A 108 -6.83 -23.07 -6.92
C ALA A 108 -5.67 -23.65 -6.11
N VAL A 109 -4.58 -23.97 -6.79
CA VAL A 109 -3.30 -24.34 -6.17
C VAL A 109 -2.38 -23.13 -6.28
N ALA A 110 -1.84 -22.70 -5.15
CA ALA A 110 -0.92 -21.58 -5.05
C ALA A 110 0.45 -22.06 -4.55
N VAL A 111 1.49 -21.66 -5.27
CA VAL A 111 2.90 -21.95 -4.98
C VAL A 111 3.59 -20.65 -4.59
N LEU A 112 4.31 -20.62 -3.46
CA LEU A 112 5.12 -19.45 -3.07
C LEU A 112 6.59 -19.75 -3.35
N GLU A 113 7.27 -18.91 -4.13
CA GLU A 113 8.64 -19.19 -4.59
C GLU A 113 9.72 -18.36 -3.88
N GLU A 114 9.43 -17.11 -3.49
CA GLU A 114 10.46 -16.18 -3.01
C GLU A 114 9.90 -15.29 -1.89
N VAL A 115 10.54 -15.32 -0.71
CA VAL A 115 10.18 -14.48 0.44
C VAL A 115 11.25 -13.40 0.60
N ALA A 116 10.91 -12.14 0.30
CA ALA A 116 11.83 -11.01 0.38
C ALA A 116 11.59 -10.16 1.65
N PRO A 117 12.64 -9.59 2.26
CA PRO A 117 12.50 -8.70 3.41
C PRO A 117 11.77 -7.40 3.04
N GLU A 118 11.06 -6.82 4.01
CA GLU A 118 10.30 -5.59 3.86
C GLU A 118 11.19 -4.42 3.39
N ALA A 119 10.97 -3.94 2.16
CA ALA A 119 11.77 -2.84 1.64
C ALA A 119 11.47 -1.51 2.38
N PRO A 120 12.48 -0.64 2.59
CA PRO A 120 12.40 0.51 3.51
C PRO A 120 11.39 1.59 3.08
N ALA A 121 10.55 2.06 4.02
CA ALA A 121 9.50 3.04 3.75
C ALA A 121 10.03 4.30 3.00
N LEU A 122 9.38 4.62 1.88
CA LEU A 122 9.70 5.78 1.03
C LEU A 122 8.62 6.86 1.19
N SER A 123 8.99 8.14 1.18
CA SER A 123 8.02 9.22 1.10
C SER A 123 7.35 9.29 -0.29
N LEU A 124 6.25 10.03 -0.43
CA LEU A 124 5.59 10.24 -1.72
C LEU A 124 6.54 10.84 -2.77
N LEU A 125 7.30 11.87 -2.38
CA LEU A 125 8.28 12.47 -3.28
C LEU A 125 9.43 11.51 -3.62
N GLN A 126 9.92 10.74 -2.65
CA GLN A 126 10.95 9.71 -2.90
C GLN A 126 10.48 8.62 -3.87
N ARG A 127 9.20 8.22 -3.77
CA ARG A 127 8.59 7.31 -4.73
C ARG A 127 8.60 7.91 -6.13
N GLU A 128 8.11 9.13 -6.27
CA GLU A 128 7.99 9.72 -7.60
C GLU A 128 9.35 9.99 -8.26
N VAL A 129 10.34 10.42 -7.48
CA VAL A 129 11.74 10.51 -7.93
C VAL A 129 12.24 9.12 -8.37
N LEU A 130 12.09 8.08 -7.56
CA LEU A 130 12.56 6.73 -7.88
C LEU A 130 11.89 6.16 -9.14
N ARG A 131 10.58 6.41 -9.32
CA ARG A 131 9.81 6.01 -10.51
C ARG A 131 10.36 6.63 -11.77
N LEU A 132 10.56 7.94 -11.75
CA LEU A 132 11.11 8.68 -12.90
C LEU A 132 12.56 8.28 -13.20
N VAL A 133 13.35 7.97 -12.17
CA VAL A 133 14.71 7.45 -12.32
C VAL A 133 14.71 6.10 -13.04
N ALA A 134 13.84 5.19 -12.59
CA ALA A 134 13.68 3.87 -13.21
C ALA A 134 13.11 3.97 -14.63
N ALA A 135 12.30 5.00 -14.91
CA ALA A 135 11.83 5.33 -16.25
C ALA A 135 12.91 5.99 -17.15
N GLY A 136 14.14 6.18 -16.66
CA GLY A 136 15.25 6.74 -17.42
C GLY A 136 15.38 8.27 -17.41
N ALA A 137 14.52 9.00 -16.69
CA ALA A 137 14.52 10.47 -16.71
C ALA A 137 15.77 11.08 -16.05
N SER A 138 16.41 12.03 -16.70
CA SER A 138 17.52 12.82 -16.15
C SER A 138 17.08 13.66 -14.94
N ASN A 139 18.02 14.08 -14.08
CA ASN A 139 17.70 14.91 -12.92
C ASN A 139 17.06 16.25 -13.31
N ARG A 140 17.42 16.78 -14.50
CA ARG A 140 16.78 17.97 -15.08
C ARG A 140 15.30 17.71 -15.41
N GLU A 141 14.99 16.55 -15.99
CA GLU A 141 13.61 16.18 -16.33
C GLU A 141 12.78 15.91 -15.09
N ILE A 142 13.36 15.24 -14.09
CA ILE A 142 12.69 14.99 -12.81
C ILE A 142 12.37 16.30 -12.10
N ALA A 143 13.34 17.20 -11.99
CA ALA A 143 13.17 18.52 -11.38
C ALA A 143 12.00 19.28 -12.02
N ARG A 144 11.95 19.32 -13.36
CA ARG A 144 10.87 19.94 -14.13
C ARG A 144 9.52 19.26 -13.91
N ARG A 145 9.45 17.93 -13.92
CA ARG A 145 8.19 17.18 -13.78
C ARG A 145 7.59 17.29 -12.37
N LEU A 146 8.45 17.42 -11.37
CA LEU A 146 8.04 17.46 -9.96
C LEU A 146 8.00 18.89 -9.37
N TYR A 147 8.27 19.91 -10.19
CA TYR A 147 8.32 21.30 -9.76
C TYR A 147 9.27 21.54 -8.58
N VAL A 148 10.45 20.89 -8.61
CA VAL A 148 11.50 21.03 -7.59
C VAL A 148 12.83 21.43 -8.23
N THR A 149 13.79 21.87 -7.41
CA THR A 149 15.14 22.19 -7.90
C THR A 149 15.95 20.92 -8.21
N ARG A 150 16.96 21.02 -9.09
CA ARG A 150 17.88 19.88 -9.36
C ARG A 150 18.59 19.42 -8.09
N GLN A 151 18.99 20.36 -7.23
CA GLN A 151 19.62 20.07 -5.95
C GLN A 151 18.70 19.27 -5.02
N ALA A 152 17.39 19.56 -5.00
CA ALA A 152 16.43 18.76 -4.27
C ALA A 152 16.33 17.32 -4.81
N VAL A 153 16.36 17.15 -6.14
CA VAL A 153 16.41 15.81 -6.75
C VAL A 153 17.67 15.06 -6.33
N ASP A 154 18.85 15.69 -6.40
CA ASP A 154 20.12 15.07 -5.99
C ASP A 154 20.10 14.65 -4.53
N TYR A 155 19.57 15.50 -3.66
CA TYR A 155 19.36 15.19 -2.24
C TYR A 155 18.47 13.96 -2.04
N HIS A 156 17.33 13.88 -2.75
CA HIS A 156 16.44 12.72 -2.66
C HIS A 156 17.10 11.45 -3.20
N LEU A 157 17.90 11.54 -4.28
CA LEU A 157 18.64 10.41 -4.83
C LEU A 157 19.71 9.88 -3.87
N ALA A 158 20.42 10.76 -3.18
CA ALA A 158 21.40 10.37 -2.17
C ALA A 158 20.73 9.61 -1.01
N ARG A 159 19.59 10.13 -0.50
CA ARG A 159 18.81 9.44 0.54
C ARG A 159 18.23 8.11 0.05
N LEU A 160 17.74 8.04 -1.19
CA LEU A 160 17.25 6.80 -1.78
C LEU A 160 18.35 5.75 -1.89
N ARG A 161 19.53 6.14 -2.36
CA ARG A 161 20.71 5.27 -2.45
C ARG A 161 21.15 4.76 -1.07
N ALA A 162 21.18 5.62 -0.06
CA ALA A 162 21.47 5.20 1.30
C ALA A 162 20.42 4.21 1.83
N LYS A 163 19.12 4.52 1.67
CA LYS A 163 18.02 3.64 2.12
C LYS A 163 18.04 2.27 1.43
N LEU A 164 18.29 2.23 0.13
CA LEU A 164 18.23 1.00 -0.67
C LEU A 164 19.60 0.31 -0.78
N GLY A 165 20.66 0.84 -0.14
CA GLY A 165 22.01 0.28 -0.20
C GLY A 165 22.64 0.33 -1.59
N ALA A 166 22.32 1.33 -2.41
CA ALA A 166 22.74 1.39 -3.81
C ALA A 166 23.97 2.29 -4.04
N GLY A 167 25.03 1.69 -4.58
CA GLY A 167 26.29 2.36 -4.91
C GLY A 167 26.28 3.18 -6.20
N SER A 168 25.22 3.12 -7.01
CA SER A 168 25.09 3.88 -8.26
C SER A 168 23.62 4.12 -8.63
N ARG A 169 23.37 4.97 -9.64
CA ARG A 169 22.02 5.20 -10.17
C ARG A 169 21.40 3.92 -10.77
N SER A 170 22.18 3.15 -11.53
CA SER A 170 21.71 1.89 -12.09
C SER A 170 21.51 0.84 -11.00
N ALA A 171 22.41 0.78 -10.01
CA ALA A 171 22.26 -0.09 -8.85
C ALA A 171 21.01 0.28 -8.02
N LEU A 172 20.63 1.57 -7.96
CA LEU A 172 19.42 2.01 -7.29
C LEU A 172 18.17 1.41 -7.94
N VAL A 173 18.10 1.45 -9.26
CA VAL A 173 16.99 0.85 -10.02
C VAL A 173 17.00 -0.67 -9.85
N GLY A 174 18.15 -1.32 -10.04
CA GLY A 174 18.29 -2.76 -9.86
C GLY A 174 17.88 -3.23 -8.47
N ARG A 175 18.34 -2.55 -7.40
CA ARG A 175 17.93 -2.87 -6.03
C ARG A 175 16.45 -2.57 -5.78
N ALA A 176 15.87 -1.55 -6.40
CA ALA A 176 14.42 -1.31 -6.29
C ALA A 176 13.60 -2.47 -6.88
N PHE A 177 14.05 -3.07 -7.99
CA PHE A 177 13.44 -4.30 -8.52
C PHE A 177 13.72 -5.47 -7.59
N VAL A 178 14.97 -5.80 -7.26
CA VAL A 178 15.30 -6.95 -6.40
C VAL A 178 14.58 -6.91 -5.03
N LEU A 179 14.39 -5.72 -4.47
CA LEU A 179 13.70 -5.52 -3.19
C LEU A 179 12.17 -5.47 -3.32
N GLY A 180 11.60 -5.72 -4.50
CA GLY A 180 10.15 -5.71 -4.73
C GLY A 180 9.50 -4.33 -4.55
N VAL A 181 10.28 -3.24 -4.65
CA VAL A 181 9.73 -1.87 -4.58
C VAL A 181 8.86 -1.58 -5.81
N PHE A 182 9.28 -2.10 -6.96
CA PHE A 182 8.52 -2.10 -8.20
C PHE A 182 7.94 -3.47 -8.51
N VAL A 183 6.76 -3.47 -9.15
CA VAL A 183 6.20 -4.65 -9.81
C VAL A 183 7.15 -5.07 -10.92
N HIS A 184 7.51 -6.35 -10.97
CA HIS A 184 8.35 -6.90 -12.04
C HIS A 184 7.50 -7.00 -13.32
N ASP A 185 8.16 -6.92 -14.48
CA ASP A 185 7.54 -7.07 -15.81
C ASP A 185 6.51 -5.98 -16.21
N VAL A 186 6.43 -4.87 -15.47
CA VAL A 186 5.54 -3.74 -15.78
C VAL A 186 6.34 -2.49 -16.15
N TRP A 187 6.06 -1.95 -17.34
CA TRP A 187 6.60 -0.67 -17.81
C TRP A 187 5.48 0.30 -18.20
N PRO A 188 5.52 1.57 -17.76
CA PRO A 188 6.52 2.19 -16.89
C PRO A 188 6.59 1.58 -15.47
N PRO A 189 7.73 1.70 -14.77
CA PRO A 189 7.90 1.09 -13.46
C PRO A 189 6.79 1.54 -12.50
N THR A 190 6.08 0.57 -11.94
CA THR A 190 4.92 0.80 -11.07
C THR A 190 5.23 0.28 -9.69
N PHE A 191 4.91 1.05 -8.64
CA PHE A 191 5.14 0.61 -7.27
C PHE A 191 4.23 -0.57 -6.92
N CYS A 192 4.77 -1.53 -6.17
CA CYS A 192 3.94 -2.59 -5.59
C CYS A 192 2.88 -1.94 -4.68
N PRO A 193 1.57 -2.22 -4.89
CA PRO A 193 0.48 -1.54 -4.20
C PRO A 193 0.35 -2.03 -2.75
N ALA A 194 1.20 -1.53 -1.87
CA ALA A 194 1.08 -1.59 -0.40
C ALA A 194 2.22 -0.89 0.35
N ARG A 195 2.90 0.08 -0.28
CA ARG A 195 3.90 0.93 0.42
C ARG A 195 3.30 2.23 0.92
N THR A 196 1.98 2.41 0.75
CA THR A 196 1.23 3.55 1.26
C THR A 196 1.22 3.42 2.77
N GLY A 197 2.18 4.07 3.43
CA GLY A 197 2.06 4.39 4.84
C GLY A 197 0.80 5.21 5.01
N GLY A 198 -0.32 4.54 5.25
CA GLY A 198 -1.55 5.14 5.72
C GLY A 198 -1.34 5.50 7.18
N ARG A 199 -0.74 6.67 7.44
CA ARG A 199 -1.26 7.52 8.51
C ARG A 199 -2.36 8.36 7.89
N THR A 200 -3.48 7.71 7.58
CA THR A 200 -4.69 8.41 7.18
C THR A 200 -5.88 7.65 7.73
N GLY A 201 -6.51 8.23 8.76
CA GLY A 201 -7.90 7.94 9.11
C GLY A 201 -8.17 7.34 10.48
N GLU A 202 -8.04 8.14 11.55
CA GLU A 202 -8.97 8.05 12.68
C GLU A 202 -9.55 9.42 12.96
N ARG A 203 -10.66 9.72 12.28
CA ARG A 203 -11.83 10.44 12.80
C ARG A 203 -12.89 10.48 11.70
N SER A 204 -13.65 9.40 11.60
CA SER A 204 -15.03 9.44 11.14
C SER A 204 -15.78 8.40 11.96
N GLY A 205 -16.19 8.82 13.15
CA GLY A 205 -17.20 8.13 13.94
C GLY A 205 -18.52 8.80 13.63
N ASP A 206 -19.27 8.14 12.77
CA ASP A 206 -20.67 8.41 12.43
C ASP A 206 -21.52 8.41 13.71
N ARG A 207 -22.37 9.44 13.89
CA ARG A 207 -23.40 9.49 14.93
C ARG A 207 -24.75 9.70 14.27
N SER A 208 -25.62 8.71 14.41
CA SER A 208 -27.08 8.84 14.42
C SER A 208 -27.56 7.81 15.46
N GLY A 209 -27.80 8.19 16.73
CA GLY A 209 -29.07 8.71 17.29
C GLY A 209 -29.81 7.56 18.02
N PRO A 210 -30.85 7.75 18.86
CA PRO A 210 -31.41 8.96 19.47
C PRO A 210 -31.51 8.87 21.02
N GLY A 211 -31.86 9.97 21.69
CA GLY A 211 -32.19 9.96 23.11
C GLY A 211 -32.27 11.37 23.68
N GLY A 212 -33.49 11.91 23.71
CA GLY A 212 -33.76 13.22 24.29
C GLY A 212 -33.73 13.20 25.82
N SER A 213 -33.29 14.31 26.39
CA SER A 213 -33.79 14.86 27.65
C SER A 213 -33.26 16.29 27.77
N ASP A 214 -34.22 17.21 27.79
CA ASP A 214 -34.29 18.42 28.61
C ASP A 214 -33.33 19.62 28.40
N ASP A 215 -34.00 20.75 28.14
CA ASP A 215 -33.70 22.20 28.27
C ASP A 215 -32.86 22.58 29.53
N PRO A 216 -32.40 23.85 29.75
CA PRO A 216 -32.46 25.07 28.91
C PRO A 216 -31.15 25.88 28.88
N GLY A 217 -31.05 26.87 27.98
CA GLY A 217 -30.01 27.91 28.08
C GLY A 217 -29.49 28.44 26.75
N ARG A 218 -30.34 29.16 26.02
CA ARG A 218 -29.92 29.98 24.88
C ARG A 218 -29.19 31.23 25.37
N SER A 219 -27.90 31.35 25.05
CA SER A 219 -27.25 32.64 24.77
C SER A 219 -26.03 32.44 23.86
N ASP A 220 -25.85 33.41 22.97
CA ASP A 220 -24.70 33.71 22.12
C ASP A 220 -24.54 32.86 20.84
N GLY A 221 -24.67 33.40 19.62
CA GLY A 221 -24.42 34.78 19.17
C GLY A 221 -23.19 34.74 18.26
N SER A 222 -23.31 35.29 17.04
CA SER A 222 -22.35 35.20 15.92
C SER A 222 -21.02 35.96 16.12
N ASP A 223 -20.62 36.28 17.35
CA ASP A 223 -19.53 37.20 17.68
C ASP A 223 -18.37 36.54 18.44
N GLY A 224 -18.12 35.25 18.19
CA GLY A 224 -16.89 34.59 18.64
C GLY A 224 -15.65 35.15 17.90
N SER A 225 -14.50 35.18 18.57
CA SER A 225 -13.21 35.74 18.07
C SER A 225 -12.74 35.23 16.71
N ASP A 226 -13.25 34.09 16.26
CA ASP A 226 -12.88 33.40 15.03
C ASP A 226 -13.96 33.47 13.92
N GLY A 227 -15.00 34.29 14.11
CA GLY A 227 -15.99 34.61 13.09
C GLY A 227 -15.42 35.49 11.97
N PRO A 228 -16.11 35.63 10.81
CA PRO A 228 -15.60 36.38 9.66
C PRO A 228 -15.37 37.88 9.94
N ARG A 229 -15.98 38.43 11.00
CA ARG A 229 -15.76 39.81 11.51
C ARG A 229 -15.02 39.87 12.85
N GLY A 230 -14.51 38.74 13.34
CA GLY A 230 -13.69 38.67 14.56
C GLY A 230 -12.29 39.25 14.33
N SER A 231 -11.57 39.58 15.40
CA SER A 231 -10.28 40.29 15.34
C SER A 231 -9.19 39.56 14.53
N ARG A 232 -9.32 38.24 14.33
CA ARG A 232 -8.42 37.41 13.50
C ARG A 232 -9.04 36.90 12.19
N GLY A 233 -10.24 37.38 11.85
CA GLY A 233 -10.90 37.10 10.58
C GLY A 233 -10.21 37.80 9.39
N PRO A 234 -10.55 37.44 8.14
CA PRO A 234 -9.91 37.99 6.94
C PRO A 234 -10.05 39.51 6.80
N ASP A 235 -11.12 40.09 7.37
CA ASP A 235 -11.39 41.54 7.39
C ASP A 235 -11.11 42.19 8.76
N GLY A 236 -10.45 41.48 9.68
CA GLY A 236 -10.05 41.97 11.01
C GLY A 236 -8.78 42.83 10.95
N SER A 237 -8.53 43.65 12.00
CA SER A 237 -7.39 44.60 12.05
C SER A 237 -6.01 43.93 11.86
N ASP A 238 -5.88 42.66 12.29
CA ASP A 238 -4.65 41.88 12.26
C ASP A 238 -4.62 40.85 11.10
N GLY A 239 -5.60 40.90 10.20
CA GLY A 239 -5.69 40.04 9.01
C GLY A 239 -4.68 40.41 7.91
N PRO A 240 -4.53 39.57 6.86
CA PRO A 240 -3.53 39.78 5.80
C PRO A 240 -3.69 41.10 5.03
N ASP A 241 -4.92 41.64 4.97
CA ASP A 241 -5.28 42.91 4.31
C ASP A 241 -5.73 44.01 5.31
N GLY A 242 -5.55 43.79 6.62
CA GLY A 242 -5.86 44.76 7.69
C GLY A 242 -4.85 45.92 7.78
N SER A 243 -5.15 46.96 8.57
CA SER A 243 -4.34 48.19 8.67
C SER A 243 -2.88 47.94 9.08
N ASP A 244 -2.65 46.91 9.91
CA ASP A 244 -1.32 46.51 10.41
C ASP A 244 -0.84 45.16 9.82
N GLY A 245 -1.54 44.63 8.81
CA GLY A 245 -1.18 43.40 8.10
C GLY A 245 -0.01 43.58 7.11
N PRO A 246 0.62 42.48 6.65
CA PRO A 246 1.82 42.52 5.80
C PRO A 246 1.64 43.18 4.42
N ARG A 247 0.39 43.40 3.98
CA ARG A 247 0.02 44.12 2.73
C ARG A 247 -0.78 45.42 2.97
N GLY A 248 -1.00 45.79 4.23
CA GLY A 248 -1.70 47.02 4.62
C GLY A 248 -0.85 48.28 4.42
N PRO A 249 -1.45 49.48 4.55
CA PRO A 249 -0.78 50.76 4.31
C PRO A 249 0.40 51.05 5.26
N GLY A 250 0.50 50.36 6.40
CA GLY A 250 1.63 50.43 7.33
C GLY A 250 2.65 49.26 7.26
N GLY A 251 2.45 48.29 6.38
CA GLY A 251 3.27 47.07 6.31
C GLY A 251 4.57 47.20 5.48
N PRO A 252 5.54 46.26 5.63
CA PRO A 252 6.87 46.34 5.03
C PRO A 252 6.93 46.15 3.49
N TYR A 253 5.80 45.96 2.82
CA TYR A 253 5.69 45.79 1.35
C TYR A 253 4.72 46.77 0.67
N SER A 254 4.40 47.90 1.31
CA SER A 254 3.58 48.93 0.68
C SER A 254 4.29 49.53 -0.55
N THR A 255 3.74 49.32 -1.74
CA THR A 255 4.21 49.97 -2.97
C THR A 255 3.81 51.45 -2.96
N PRO A 256 4.73 52.40 -3.18
CA PRO A 256 4.37 53.81 -3.29
C PRO A 256 3.51 54.04 -4.53
N ARG A 257 2.38 54.75 -4.35
CA ARG A 257 1.56 55.27 -5.46
C ARG A 257 2.39 56.29 -6.23
N ASN A 258 2.52 56.08 -7.55
CA ASN A 258 2.75 57.13 -8.53
C ASN A 258 1.64 57.04 -9.56
#